data_AF-A0AAE3T8K2-F1
#
_entry.id   AF-A0AAE3T8K2-F1
#
_cell.length_a   1.000
_cell.length_b   1.000
_cell.length_c   1.000
_cell.angle_alpha   90.00
_cell.angle_beta   90.00
_cell.angle_gamma   90.00
#
_symmetry.space_group_name_H-M   'P 1'
#
loop_
_entity.id
_entity.type
_entity.pdbx_description
1 polymer ?
#
loop_
_entity_poly.entity_id
_entity_poly.type
_entity_poly.pdbx_seq_one_letter_code
_entity_poly.pdbx_strand_id
1 'polypeptide(L)'
;MGLIEGLFSFLFGGGRNVVKETVEVFRENAEKSGQREADLRAATLEQFAKEFLVPRKGIFDRAMDGLNRVPRPALAMGTLGLFVSAMVDPIWFASRMQGIALVPEPLWWLLGAIVSFYFGARHQTKNQDFQRSITETLMRAPEVRQNIGALMALNSGAGETGPEAPPKGAGPNPALEDWRQAE
;
A
#
# COMPACT_ATOMS: atom_id res chain seq x y z
N MET A 1 -13.91 48.77 -50.07
CA MET A 1 -13.38 47.66 -49.26
C MET A 1 -13.94 47.82 -47.87
N GLY A 2 -14.87 46.93 -47.51
CA GLY A 2 -16.05 47.27 -46.71
C GLY A 2 -15.85 47.33 -45.20
N LEU A 3 -16.14 48.49 -44.62
CA LEU A 3 -16.37 48.66 -43.18
C LEU A 3 -17.54 47.79 -42.66
N ILE A 4 -18.49 47.46 -43.55
CA ILE A 4 -19.62 46.56 -43.25
C ILE A 4 -19.15 45.10 -43.08
N GLU A 5 -18.12 44.68 -43.82
CA GLU A 5 -17.55 43.33 -43.74
C GLU A 5 -16.78 43.12 -42.41
N GLY A 6 -16.07 44.16 -41.95
CA GLY A 6 -15.42 44.16 -40.64
C GLY A 6 -16.41 44.15 -39.46
N LEU A 7 -17.55 44.86 -39.59
CA LEU A 7 -18.59 44.89 -38.55
C LEU A 7 -19.34 43.56 -38.46
N PHE A 8 -19.62 42.91 -39.59
CA PHE A 8 -20.20 41.56 -39.61
C PHE A 8 -19.22 40.50 -39.12
N SER A 9 -17.93 40.62 -39.41
CA SER A 9 -16.89 39.74 -38.87
C SER A 9 -16.73 39.89 -37.35
N PHE A 10 -16.86 41.11 -36.82
CA PHE A 10 -16.83 41.37 -35.38
C PHE A 10 -18.06 40.80 -34.65
N LEU A 11 -19.26 40.96 -35.24
CA LEU A 11 -20.52 40.46 -34.66
C LEU A 11 -20.68 38.94 -34.78
N PHE A 12 -20.19 38.32 -35.86
CA PHE A 12 -20.44 36.90 -36.16
C PHE A 12 -19.19 36.00 -36.15
N GLY A 13 -17.97 36.56 -36.14
CA GLY A 13 -16.73 35.80 -36.31
C GLY A 13 -16.06 35.31 -35.02
N GLY A 14 -16.27 36.00 -33.89
CA GLY A 14 -15.60 35.67 -32.62
C GLY A 14 -16.42 34.83 -31.63
N GLY A 15 -17.73 34.70 -31.84
CA GLY A 15 -18.67 34.20 -30.84
C GLY A 15 -18.87 32.69 -30.77
N ARG A 16 -18.42 31.91 -31.76
CA ARG A 16 -18.73 30.46 -31.79
C ARG A 16 -18.07 29.68 -30.65
N ASN A 17 -16.86 30.07 -30.21
CA ASN A 17 -16.23 29.45 -29.03
C ASN A 17 -16.81 29.99 -27.73
N VAL A 18 -17.07 31.29 -27.63
CA VAL A 18 -17.61 31.92 -26.41
C VAL A 18 -19.06 31.47 -26.14
N VAL A 19 -19.87 31.31 -27.17
CA VAL A 19 -21.23 30.76 -27.06
C VAL A 19 -21.18 29.27 -26.74
N LYS A 20 -20.24 28.51 -27.30
CA LYS A 20 -20.03 27.11 -26.91
C LYS A 20 -19.61 26.99 -25.44
N GLU A 21 -18.67 27.81 -24.98
CA GLU A 21 -18.25 27.87 -23.57
C GLU A 21 -19.38 28.33 -22.65
N THR A 22 -20.17 29.32 -23.06
CA THR A 22 -21.31 29.82 -22.26
C THR A 22 -22.47 28.82 -22.24
N VAL A 23 -22.73 28.10 -23.33
CA VAL A 23 -23.76 27.04 -23.37
C VAL A 23 -23.29 25.78 -22.63
N GLU A 24 -21.99 25.45 -22.64
CA GLU A 24 -21.43 24.39 -21.78
C GLU A 24 -21.55 24.72 -20.28
N VAL A 25 -21.66 26.01 -19.90
CA VAL A 25 -21.94 26.45 -18.52
C VAL A 25 -23.41 26.22 -18.11
N PHE A 26 -24.36 26.24 -19.06
CA PHE A 26 -25.80 26.00 -18.78
C PHE A 26 -26.30 24.62 -19.16
N ARG A 27 -25.55 23.85 -19.96
CA ARG A 27 -25.91 22.51 -20.42
C ARG A 27 -24.65 21.64 -20.48
N GLU A 28 -24.64 20.62 -19.64
CA GLU A 28 -23.53 19.66 -19.57
C GLU A 28 -23.23 19.06 -20.95
N ASN A 29 -21.96 19.10 -21.34
CA ASN A 29 -21.50 18.49 -22.58
C ASN A 29 -21.61 16.96 -22.44
N ALA A 30 -22.57 16.35 -23.14
CA ALA A 30 -22.96 14.95 -22.99
C ALA A 30 -21.78 13.97 -23.15
N GLU A 31 -20.78 14.33 -23.97
CA GLU A 31 -19.59 13.52 -24.19
C GLU A 31 -18.61 13.62 -23.01
N LYS A 32 -18.41 14.81 -22.43
CA LYS A 32 -17.63 14.99 -21.19
C LYS A 32 -18.32 14.31 -20.00
N SER A 33 -19.65 14.31 -19.95
CA SER A 33 -20.43 13.55 -18.97
C SER A 33 -20.22 12.05 -19.13
N GLY A 34 -20.31 11.53 -20.35
CA GLY A 34 -20.09 10.11 -20.64
C GLY A 34 -18.66 9.64 -20.30
N GLN A 35 -17.66 10.48 -20.59
CA GLN A 35 -16.27 10.23 -20.22
C GLN A 35 -16.10 10.13 -18.69
N ARG A 36 -16.63 11.11 -17.95
CA ARG A 36 -16.59 11.11 -16.48
C ARG A 36 -17.27 9.89 -15.88
N GLU A 37 -18.41 9.48 -16.45
CA GLU A 37 -19.12 8.29 -16.01
C GLU A 37 -18.35 7.00 -16.29
N ALA A 38 -17.70 6.90 -17.46
CA ALA A 38 -16.83 5.79 -17.79
C ALA A 38 -15.62 5.70 -16.86
N ASP A 39 -14.98 6.84 -16.55
CA ASP A 39 -13.84 6.94 -15.63
C ASP A 39 -14.26 6.55 -14.20
N LEU A 40 -15.42 7.02 -13.74
CA LEU A 40 -15.99 6.64 -12.44
C LEU A 40 -16.25 5.13 -12.39
N ARG A 41 -16.85 4.55 -13.44
CA ARG A 41 -17.11 3.11 -13.51
C ARG A 41 -15.80 2.31 -13.51
N ALA A 42 -14.79 2.74 -14.26
CA ALA A 42 -13.49 2.09 -14.30
C ALA A 42 -12.79 2.12 -12.92
N ALA A 43 -12.74 3.29 -12.28
CA ALA A 43 -12.18 3.44 -10.93
C ALA A 43 -12.93 2.60 -9.90
N THR A 44 -14.26 2.55 -9.98
CA THR A 44 -15.11 1.75 -9.09
C THR A 44 -14.82 0.26 -9.28
N LEU A 45 -14.73 -0.24 -10.52
CA LEU A 45 -14.38 -1.63 -10.81
C LEU A 45 -12.97 -1.98 -10.33
N GLU A 46 -12.01 -1.07 -10.48
CA GLU A 46 -10.64 -1.26 -9.98
C GLU A 46 -10.61 -1.35 -8.45
N GLN A 47 -11.36 -0.48 -7.76
CA GLN A 47 -11.50 -0.55 -6.31
C GLN A 47 -12.17 -1.86 -5.86
N PHE A 48 -13.29 -2.24 -6.48
CA PHE A 48 -13.94 -3.52 -6.19
C PHE A 48 -12.97 -4.69 -6.39
N ALA A 49 -12.23 -4.72 -7.50
CA ALA A 49 -11.22 -5.74 -7.74
C ALA A 49 -10.16 -5.79 -6.62
N LYS A 50 -9.67 -4.64 -6.14
CA LYS A 50 -8.72 -4.56 -5.02
C LYS A 50 -9.30 -5.08 -3.71
N GLU A 51 -10.57 -4.81 -3.42
CA GLU A 51 -11.24 -5.29 -2.21
C GLU A 51 -11.47 -6.81 -2.22
N PHE A 52 -11.77 -7.40 -3.39
CA PHE A 52 -11.91 -8.85 -3.54
C PHE A 52 -10.58 -9.61 -3.46
N LEU A 53 -9.44 -8.94 -3.70
CA LEU A 53 -8.11 -9.53 -3.56
C LEU A 53 -7.67 -9.71 -2.12
N VAL A 54 -8.34 -9.10 -1.14
CA VAL A 54 -8.00 -9.25 0.29
C VAL A 54 -8.50 -10.59 0.80
N PRO A 55 -7.62 -11.57 1.09
CA PRO A 55 -8.06 -12.87 1.60
C PRO A 55 -8.63 -12.69 3.01
N ARG A 56 -9.94 -12.84 3.15
CA ARG A 56 -10.63 -12.86 4.45
C ARG A 56 -10.34 -14.18 5.16
N LYS A 57 -9.20 -14.26 5.85
CA LYS A 57 -8.86 -15.41 6.70
C LYS A 57 -9.93 -15.58 7.80
N GLY A 58 -10.54 -16.75 7.86
CA GLY A 58 -11.57 -17.08 8.84
C GLY A 58 -11.02 -17.15 10.26
N ILE A 59 -11.92 -17.21 11.25
CA ILE A 59 -11.55 -17.40 12.66
C ILE A 59 -10.82 -18.74 12.85
N PHE A 60 -11.26 -19.78 12.15
CA PHE A 60 -10.59 -21.09 12.14
C PHE A 60 -9.17 -21.00 11.60
N ASP A 61 -8.95 -20.29 10.49
CA ASP A 61 -7.61 -20.10 9.92
C ASP A 61 -6.68 -19.38 10.90
N ARG A 62 -7.20 -18.36 11.60
CA ARG A 62 -6.43 -17.63 12.63
C ARG A 62 -6.11 -18.51 13.83
N ALA A 63 -7.06 -19.34 14.27
CA ALA A 63 -6.84 -20.29 15.36
C ALA A 63 -5.77 -21.33 14.99
N MET A 64 -5.87 -21.91 13.79
CA MET A 64 -4.89 -22.85 13.27
C MET A 64 -3.52 -22.19 13.03
N ASP A 65 -3.50 -20.95 12.54
CA ASP A 65 -2.26 -20.17 12.41
C ASP A 65 -1.63 -19.92 13.78
N GLY A 66 -2.44 -19.64 14.81
CA GLY A 66 -1.99 -19.51 16.19
C GLY A 66 -1.38 -20.80 16.71
N LEU A 67 -2.11 -21.92 16.62
CA LEU A 67 -1.65 -23.24 17.06
C LEU A 67 -0.34 -23.65 16.38
N ASN A 68 -0.21 -23.42 15.07
CA ASN A 68 1.01 -23.71 14.32
C ASN A 68 2.20 -22.79 14.69
N ARG A 69 1.96 -21.68 15.39
CA ARG A 69 3.00 -20.75 15.88
C ARG A 69 3.43 -21.01 17.31
N VAL A 70 2.65 -21.76 18.09
CA VAL A 70 2.98 -22.16 19.47
C VAL A 70 4.29 -22.96 19.61
N PRO A 71 4.73 -23.81 18.66
CA PRO A 71 5.92 -24.64 18.87
C PRO A 71 7.17 -23.83 19.22
N ARG A 72 7.42 -22.70 18.56
CA ARG A 72 8.61 -21.87 18.84
C ARG A 72 8.61 -21.28 20.26
N PRO A 73 7.55 -20.56 20.69
CA PRO A 73 7.43 -20.11 22.07
C PRO A 73 7.45 -21.24 23.09
N ALA A 74 6.80 -22.38 22.79
CA ALA A 74 6.75 -23.53 23.69
C ALA A 74 8.13 -24.14 23.90
N LEU A 75 8.98 -24.23 22.86
CA LEU A 75 10.36 -24.70 23.01
C LEU A 75 11.17 -23.75 23.90
N ALA A 76 11.05 -22.43 23.70
CA ALA A 76 11.77 -21.45 24.51
C ALA A 76 11.30 -21.45 25.98
N MET A 77 9.99 -21.48 26.22
CA MET A 77 9.45 -21.57 27.59
C MET A 77 9.74 -22.93 28.22
N GLY A 78 9.74 -24.01 27.45
CA GLY A 78 10.06 -25.35 27.92
C GLY A 78 11.52 -25.50 28.35
N THR A 79 12.47 -24.91 27.61
CA THR A 79 13.88 -24.92 28.02
C THR A 79 14.11 -24.08 29.28
N LEU A 80 13.52 -22.90 29.36
CA LEU A 80 13.55 -22.08 30.59
C LEU A 80 12.92 -22.84 31.77
N GLY A 81 11.78 -23.50 31.55
CA GLY A 81 11.10 -24.33 32.55
C GLY A 81 11.95 -25.50 33.02
N LEU A 82 12.71 -26.15 32.12
CA LEU A 82 13.66 -27.21 32.49
C LEU A 82 14.75 -26.67 33.43
N PHE A 83 15.35 -25.51 33.12
CA PHE A 83 16.35 -24.89 33.99
C PHE A 83 15.77 -24.53 35.36
N VAL A 84 14.56 -23.95 35.40
CA VAL A 84 13.87 -23.66 36.66
C VAL A 84 13.58 -24.94 37.44
N SER A 85 13.11 -26.00 36.78
CA SER A 85 12.81 -27.29 37.44
C SER A 85 14.05 -27.91 38.09
N ALA A 86 15.23 -27.78 37.45
CA ALA A 86 16.49 -28.25 37.99
C ALA A 86 16.90 -27.48 39.26
N MET A 87 16.53 -26.20 39.38
CA MET A 87 16.79 -25.37 40.57
C MET A 87 15.79 -25.61 41.70
N VAL A 88 14.51 -25.82 41.36
CA VAL A 88 13.43 -25.99 42.35
C VAL A 88 13.42 -27.39 42.96
N ASP A 89 13.58 -28.44 42.15
CA ASP A 89 13.64 -29.83 42.62
C ASP A 89 14.69 -30.64 41.82
N PRO A 90 15.96 -30.63 42.29
CA PRO A 90 17.05 -31.27 41.57
C PRO A 90 16.94 -32.81 41.54
N ILE A 91 16.32 -33.42 42.57
CA ILE A 91 16.17 -34.88 42.64
C ILE A 91 15.12 -35.34 41.63
N TRP A 92 13.99 -34.64 41.56
CA TRP A 92 12.97 -34.91 40.55
C TRP A 92 13.54 -34.76 39.14
N PHE A 93 14.26 -33.69 38.86
CA PHE A 93 14.91 -33.46 37.57
C PHE A 93 15.91 -34.57 37.21
N ALA A 94 16.83 -34.90 38.12
CA ALA A 94 17.86 -35.92 37.91
C ALA A 94 17.24 -37.30 37.58
N SER A 95 16.17 -37.68 38.29
CA SER A 95 15.48 -38.96 38.03
C SER A 95 14.92 -39.06 36.60
N ARG A 96 14.47 -37.93 36.01
CA ARG A 96 13.98 -37.91 34.62
C ARG A 96 15.13 -37.90 33.61
N MET A 97 16.23 -37.20 33.91
CA MET A 97 17.42 -37.22 33.07
C MET A 97 18.05 -38.61 32.97
N GLN A 98 17.98 -39.41 34.05
CA GLN A 98 18.38 -40.82 34.03
C GLN A 98 17.59 -41.63 32.99
N GLY A 99 16.27 -41.38 32.88
CA GLY A 99 15.42 -42.01 31.88
C GLY A 99 15.76 -41.57 30.45
N ILE A 100 16.06 -40.29 30.25
CA ILE A 100 16.50 -39.75 28.94
C ILE A 100 17.84 -40.35 28.52
N ALA A 101 18.77 -40.56 29.46
CA ALA A 101 20.08 -41.16 29.19
C ALA A 101 19.98 -42.63 28.72
N LEU A 102 18.90 -43.32 29.04
CA LEU A 102 18.64 -44.70 28.59
C LEU A 102 18.01 -44.76 27.20
N VAL A 103 17.62 -43.62 26.61
CA VAL A 103 17.02 -43.58 25.27
C VAL A 103 18.09 -43.96 24.22
N PRO A 104 17.87 -45.02 23.42
CA PRO A 104 18.82 -45.42 22.38
C PRO A 104 19.12 -44.32 21.36
N GLU A 105 20.37 -44.24 20.91
CA GLU A 105 20.82 -43.30 19.89
C GLU A 105 19.95 -43.27 18.62
N PRO A 106 19.47 -44.43 18.07
CA PRO A 106 18.61 -44.41 16.88
C PRO A 106 17.29 -43.64 17.07
N LEU A 107 16.74 -43.58 18.28
CA LEU A 107 15.50 -42.83 18.54
C LEU A 107 15.74 -41.32 18.49
N TRP A 108 16.94 -40.85 18.85
CA TRP A 108 17.32 -39.45 18.68
C TRP A 108 17.42 -39.07 17.21
N TRP A 109 17.99 -39.95 16.39
CA TRP A 109 18.00 -39.77 14.93
C TRP A 109 16.59 -39.73 14.35
N LEU A 110 15.71 -40.63 14.78
CA LEU A 110 14.31 -40.66 14.36
C LEU A 110 13.56 -39.38 14.76
N LEU A 111 13.71 -38.92 16.00
CA LEU A 111 13.12 -37.66 16.48
C LEU A 111 13.60 -36.48 15.62
N GLY A 112 14.91 -36.39 15.40
CA GLY A 112 15.53 -35.35 14.57
C GLY A 112 14.99 -35.37 13.13
N ALA A 113 14.85 -36.56 12.53
CA ALA A 113 14.28 -36.73 11.19
C ALA A 113 12.81 -36.29 11.12
N ILE A 114 11.97 -36.71 12.06
CA ILE A 114 10.53 -36.35 12.09
C ILE A 114 10.34 -34.84 12.26
N VAL A 115 11.05 -34.23 13.22
CA VAL A 115 10.99 -32.78 13.47
C VAL A 115 11.49 -32.02 12.25
N SER A 116 12.62 -32.43 11.67
CA SER A 116 13.17 -31.81 10.46
C SER A 116 12.23 -31.92 9.27
N PHE A 117 11.55 -33.06 9.09
CA PHE A 117 10.56 -33.23 8.04
C PHE A 117 9.34 -32.31 8.25
N TYR A 118 8.76 -32.32 9.45
CA TYR A 118 7.58 -31.53 9.80
C TYR A 118 7.80 -30.02 9.65
N PHE A 119 8.92 -29.50 10.19
CA PHE A 119 9.23 -28.07 10.13
C PHE A 119 9.97 -27.67 8.85
N GLY A 120 10.79 -28.55 8.27
CA GLY A 120 11.55 -28.28 7.05
C GLY A 120 10.66 -28.10 5.81
N ALA A 121 9.59 -28.91 5.67
CA ALA A 121 8.65 -28.77 4.56
C ALA A 121 7.87 -27.43 4.61
N ARG A 122 7.54 -26.94 5.81
CA ARG A 122 6.78 -25.69 6.00
C ARG A 122 7.63 -24.43 5.88
N HIS A 123 8.95 -24.54 6.05
CA HIS A 123 9.87 -23.44 5.78
C HIS A 123 10.03 -23.16 4.28
N GLN A 124 9.83 -24.16 3.41
CA GLN A 124 9.91 -23.98 1.96
C GLN A 124 8.78 -23.11 1.40
N THR A 125 7.55 -23.25 1.91
CA THR A 125 6.39 -22.46 1.48
C THR A 125 6.55 -20.97 1.79
N LYS A 126 7.14 -20.63 2.94
CA LYS A 126 7.43 -19.22 3.29
C LYS A 126 8.52 -18.60 2.41
N ASN A 127 9.49 -19.40 1.94
CA ASN A 127 10.48 -18.94 0.96
C ASN A 127 9.85 -18.66 -0.41
N GLN A 128 8.84 -19.41 -0.81
CA GLN A 128 8.09 -19.17 -2.05
C GLN A 128 7.27 -17.86 -1.96
N ASP A 129 6.62 -17.60 -0.82
CA ASP A 129 5.91 -16.34 -0.58
C ASP A 129 6.87 -15.14 -0.61
N PHE A 130 8.07 -15.30 -0.05
CA PHE A 130 9.11 -14.28 -0.10
C PHE A 130 9.58 -14.01 -1.54
N GLN A 131 9.85 -15.06 -2.33
CA GLN A 131 10.17 -14.94 -3.74
C GLN A 131 9.05 -14.22 -4.52
N ARG A 132 7.79 -14.56 -4.26
CA ARG A 132 6.63 -13.92 -4.87
C ARG A 132 6.53 -12.43 -4.54
N SER A 133 6.80 -12.07 -3.28
CA SER A 133 6.82 -10.66 -2.85
C SER A 133 7.95 -9.85 -3.48
N ILE A 134 9.11 -10.48 -3.72
CA ILE A 134 10.23 -9.87 -4.46
C ILE A 134 9.82 -9.66 -5.91
N THR A 135 9.19 -10.64 -6.55
CA THR A 135 8.71 -10.51 -7.93
C THR A 135 7.67 -9.41 -8.07
N GLU A 136 6.71 -9.29 -7.15
CA GLU A 136 5.73 -8.20 -7.15
C GLU A 136 6.39 -6.83 -6.97
N THR A 137 7.37 -6.74 -6.06
CA THR A 137 8.13 -5.49 -5.85
C THR A 137 8.95 -5.12 -7.09
N LEU A 138 9.56 -6.10 -7.76
CA LEU A 138 10.29 -5.90 -9.02
C LEU A 138 9.36 -5.45 -10.16
N MET A 139 8.12 -5.94 -10.21
CA MET A 139 7.13 -5.50 -11.19
C MET A 139 6.69 -4.03 -10.98
N ARG A 140 6.67 -3.54 -9.74
CA ARG A 140 6.34 -2.14 -9.40
C ARG A 140 7.56 -1.19 -9.42
N ALA A 141 8.78 -1.73 -9.44
CA ALA A 141 10.02 -0.94 -9.51
C ALA A 141 10.09 0.09 -10.66
N PRO A 142 9.65 -0.19 -11.90
CA PRO A 142 9.66 0.82 -12.97
C PRO A 142 8.69 1.99 -12.69
N GLU A 143 7.52 1.70 -12.12
CA GLU A 143 6.52 2.70 -11.76
C GLU A 143 7.00 3.60 -10.60
N VAL A 144 7.61 3.00 -9.56
CA VAL A 144 8.24 3.75 -8.46
C VAL A 144 9.37 4.64 -8.99
N ARG A 145 10.19 4.16 -9.93
CA ARG A 145 11.25 4.95 -10.56
C ARG A 145 10.70 6.14 -11.35
N GLN A 146 9.61 5.94 -12.10
CA GLN A 146 8.94 7.02 -12.83
C GLN A 146 8.35 8.06 -11.87
N ASN A 147 7.69 7.62 -10.80
CA ASN A 147 7.13 8.52 -9.79
C ASN A 147 8.23 9.32 -9.07
N ILE A 148 9.36 8.69 -8.73
CA ILE A 148 10.52 9.38 -8.16
C ILE A 148 11.10 10.41 -9.15
N GLY A 149 11.21 10.06 -10.44
CA GLY A 149 11.65 10.99 -11.48
C GLY A 149 10.72 12.19 -11.63
N ALA A 150 9.41 11.98 -11.60
CA ALA A 150 8.41 13.04 -11.63
C ALA A 150 8.50 13.94 -10.39
N LEU A 151 8.67 13.37 -9.19
CA LEU A 151 8.86 14.13 -7.96
C LEU A 151 10.16 14.92 -7.95
N MET A 152 11.26 14.35 -8.45
CA MET A 152 12.53 15.06 -8.61
C MET A 152 12.40 16.20 -9.61
N ALA A 153 11.69 16.01 -10.72
CA ALA A 153 11.41 17.06 -11.71
C ALA A 153 10.59 18.21 -11.10
N LEU A 154 9.56 17.89 -10.31
CA LEU A 154 8.77 18.89 -9.57
C LEU A 154 9.64 19.64 -8.56
N ASN A 155 10.51 18.93 -7.82
CA ASN A 155 11.44 19.51 -6.85
C ASN A 155 12.57 20.33 -7.50
N SER A 156 12.93 20.03 -8.75
CA SER A 156 13.93 20.78 -9.53
C SER A 156 13.32 21.93 -10.34
N GLY A 157 12.09 22.34 -10.01
CA GLY A 157 11.48 23.55 -10.56
C GLY A 157 10.73 23.34 -11.87
N ALA A 158 10.34 22.12 -12.24
CA ALA A 158 9.52 21.90 -13.44
C ALA A 158 8.06 22.42 -13.31
N GLY A 159 7.68 22.90 -12.13
CA GLY A 159 6.47 23.69 -11.90
C GLY A 159 6.70 25.21 -11.96
N GLU A 160 7.95 25.67 -12.13
CA GLU A 160 8.28 27.07 -12.37
C GLU A 160 8.27 27.31 -13.89
N THR A 161 7.07 27.55 -14.42
CA THR A 161 6.96 28.65 -15.39
C THR A 161 7.63 29.85 -14.70
N GLY A 162 8.77 30.29 -15.25
CA GLY A 162 9.63 31.33 -14.66
C GLY A 162 8.86 32.58 -14.24
N PRO A 163 9.46 33.48 -13.44
CA PRO A 163 8.77 34.50 -12.67
C PRO A 163 7.76 35.27 -13.51
N GLU A 164 6.51 34.81 -13.51
CA GLU A 164 5.39 35.58 -14.00
C GLU A 164 5.23 36.68 -12.96
N ALA A 165 5.52 37.90 -13.39
CA ALA A 165 5.33 39.09 -12.58
C ALA A 165 3.99 38.98 -11.85
N PRO A 166 3.94 39.30 -10.54
CA PRO A 166 2.73 39.13 -9.76
C PRO A 166 1.57 39.83 -10.48
N PRO A 167 0.37 39.22 -10.56
CA PRO A 167 -0.77 39.87 -11.16
C PRO A 167 -0.92 41.25 -10.51
N LYS A 168 -0.79 42.31 -11.33
CA LYS A 168 -1.03 43.70 -10.93
C LYS A 168 -2.49 43.79 -10.50
N GLY A 169 -2.73 43.58 -9.22
CA GLY A 169 -4.07 43.40 -8.66
C GLY A 169 -4.11 42.73 -7.28
N ALA A 170 -2.99 42.22 -6.77
CA ALA A 170 -2.88 41.85 -5.36
C ALA A 170 -2.80 43.13 -4.50
N GLY A 171 -3.96 43.77 -4.29
CA GLY A 171 -4.16 44.66 -3.16
C GLY A 171 -3.98 43.90 -1.84
N PRO A 172 -3.91 44.63 -0.71
CA PRO A 172 -3.78 44.01 0.62
C PRO A 172 -4.84 42.93 0.78
N ASN A 173 -4.42 41.71 1.15
CA ASN A 173 -5.33 40.59 1.34
C ASN A 173 -6.06 40.78 2.68
N PRO A 174 -7.36 41.15 2.69
CA PRO A 174 -8.09 41.48 3.91
C PRO A 174 -8.15 40.29 4.88
N ALA A 175 -8.17 39.05 4.36
CA ALA A 175 -8.19 37.85 5.20
C ALA A 175 -6.88 37.65 6.00
N LEU A 176 -5.74 38.16 5.51
CA LEU A 176 -4.46 38.12 6.23
C LEU A 176 -4.33 39.24 7.27
N GLU A 177 -5.01 40.37 7.06
CA GLU A 177 -5.06 41.47 8.02
C GLU A 177 -6.00 41.14 9.19
N ASP A 178 -7.16 40.55 8.90
CA ASP A 178 -8.10 40.06 9.91
C ASP A 178 -7.46 39.01 10.83
N TRP A 179 -6.64 38.11 10.27
CA TRP A 179 -5.95 37.09 11.05
C TRP A 179 -4.87 37.67 11.98
N ARG A 180 -4.14 38.71 11.54
CA ARG A 180 -3.12 39.37 12.38
C ARG A 180 -3.71 40.28 13.46
N GLN A 181 -4.94 40.74 13.31
CA GLN A 181 -5.64 41.50 14.36
C GLN A 181 -6.39 40.61 15.36
N ALA A 182 -6.47 39.30 15.10
CA ALA A 182 -7.08 38.32 15.99
C ALA A 182 -6.08 37.69 16.99
N GLU A 183 -4.83 38.15 17.00
CA GLU A 183 -3.77 37.79 17.97
C GLU A 183 -3.52 38.96 18.94
#